data_AF-G3IL71-F1
#
_entry.id   AF-G3IL71-F1
#
_cell.length_a   1.000
_cell.length_b   1.000
_cell.length_c   1.000
_cell.angle_alpha   90.00
_cell.angle_beta   90.00
_cell.angle_gamma   90.00
#
_symmetry.space_group_name_H-M   'P 1'
#
loop_
_entity.id
_entity.type
_entity.pdbx_description
1 polymer ?
#
loop_
_entity_poly.entity_id
_entity_poly.type
_entity_poly.pdbx_seq_one_letter_code
_entity_poly.pdbx_strand_id
1 'polypeptide(L)'
;MYKTLDHPYVIKLFHIINTKEYTYIVLEHAARGDLASYIGRVGRLQEEQAQHIFTQLVCAVHYCHDNGIAHRDIKLDNILLDDKGNIKLCDFGLATRVTPGQGTKGFCGTLEYCAPELFSGKEYDAKEVDIWSMGVVLYAMVTASFPFKAKTYSDMKEEMLDPKYHLP
;
A
#
# COMPACT_ATOMS: atom_id res chain seq x y z
N MET A 1 0.87 16.59 6.02
CA MET A 1 0.97 15.44 6.95
C MET A 1 2.21 14.59 6.65
N TYR A 2 2.47 14.27 5.38
CA TYR A 2 3.64 13.51 4.91
C TYR A 2 4.86 14.37 4.48
N LYS A 3 4.80 15.71 4.61
CA LYS A 3 5.91 16.61 4.21
C LYS A 3 7.23 16.37 4.98
N THR A 4 7.17 15.60 6.06
CA THR A 4 8.29 15.32 6.97
C THR A 4 8.80 13.88 6.86
N LEU A 5 8.17 13.04 6.02
CA LEU A 5 8.67 11.69 5.78
C LEU A 5 9.96 11.80 4.98
N ASP A 6 11.04 11.27 5.54
CA ASP A 6 12.35 11.19 4.89
C ASP A 6 12.92 9.80 5.14
N HIS A 7 12.65 8.90 4.20
CA HIS A 7 13.06 7.50 4.25
C HIS A 7 13.42 7.03 2.83
N PRO A 8 14.49 6.24 2.64
CA PRO A 8 14.96 5.86 1.30
C PRO A 8 13.92 5.13 0.45
N TYR A 9 12.96 4.44 1.05
CA TYR A 9 11.91 3.67 0.37
C TYR A 9 10.52 4.33 0.38
N VAL A 10 10.45 5.62 0.72
CA VAL A 10 9.22 6.43 0.64
C VAL A 10 9.47 7.57 -0.36
N ILE A 11 8.49 7.86 -1.22
CA ILE A 11 8.62 8.94 -2.21
C ILE A 11 8.84 10.29 -1.51
N LYS A 12 9.91 10.98 -1.88
CA LYS A 12 10.21 12.29 -1.27
C LYS A 12 9.34 13.39 -1.86
N LEU A 13 8.75 14.23 -1.01
CA LEU A 13 8.14 15.49 -1.41
C LEU A 13 9.19 16.59 -1.40
N PHE A 14 9.48 17.18 -2.55
CA PHE A 14 10.42 18.31 -2.65
C PHE A 14 9.73 19.64 -2.41
N HIS A 15 8.66 19.92 -3.15
CA HIS A 15 7.98 21.21 -3.09
C HIS A 15 6.47 21.09 -3.31
N ILE A 16 5.73 22.05 -2.76
CA ILE A 16 4.33 22.29 -3.10
C ILE A 16 4.24 23.71 -3.61
N ILE A 17 3.74 23.87 -4.83
CA ILE A 17 3.55 25.17 -5.48
C ILE A 17 2.05 25.37 -5.63
N ASN A 18 1.54 26.41 -4.99
CA ASN A 18 0.13 26.78 -5.08
C ASN A 18 -0.03 27.97 -6.02
N THR A 19 -0.93 27.85 -6.98
CA THR A 19 -1.43 28.97 -7.78
C THR A 19 -2.87 29.27 -7.38
N LYS A 20 -3.54 30.20 -8.07
CA LYS A 20 -4.95 30.51 -7.81
C LYS A 20 -5.88 29.34 -8.17
N GLU A 21 -5.49 28.52 -9.16
CA GLU A 21 -6.35 27.48 -9.74
C GLU A 21 -5.83 26.06 -9.50
N TYR A 22 -4.52 25.91 -9.27
CA TYR A 22 -3.88 24.60 -9.24
C TYR A 22 -2.93 24.45 -8.05
N THR A 23 -2.84 23.22 -7.56
CA THR A 23 -1.79 22.78 -6.62
C THR A 23 -0.87 21.84 -7.36
N TYR A 24 0.41 22.19 -7.45
CA TYR A 24 1.46 21.33 -8.02
C TYR A 24 2.27 20.71 -6.88
N ILE A 25 2.39 19.38 -6.91
CA ILE A 25 3.13 18.60 -5.93
C ILE A 25 4.38 18.06 -6.64
N VAL A 26 5.55 18.58 -6.27
CA VAL A 26 6.84 18.18 -6.85
C VAL A 26 7.42 17.05 -6.01
N LEU A 27 7.49 15.86 -6.60
CA LEU A 27 7.91 14.61 -5.94
C LEU A 27 9.23 14.09 -6.52
N GLU A 28 9.87 13.19 -5.79
CA GLU A 28 10.92 12.32 -6.30
C GLU A 28 10.43 11.52 -7.52
N HIS A 29 11.32 11.26 -8.47
CA HIS A 29 11.02 10.50 -9.67
C HIS A 29 11.54 9.07 -9.56
N ALA A 30 10.63 8.09 -9.58
CA ALA A 30 10.95 6.67 -9.64
C ALA A 30 10.86 6.18 -11.10
N ALA A 31 12.01 6.00 -11.74
CA ALA A 31 12.12 5.94 -13.20
C ALA A 31 11.61 4.64 -13.86
N ARG A 32 11.39 3.56 -13.10
CA ARG A 32 11.03 2.23 -13.65
C ARG A 32 9.52 1.92 -13.60
N GLY A 33 8.70 2.90 -13.21
CA GLY A 33 7.25 2.74 -13.09
C GLY A 33 6.84 1.98 -11.82
N ASP A 34 5.60 1.51 -11.78
CA ASP A 34 5.01 0.81 -10.64
C ASP A 34 5.23 -0.72 -10.68
N LEU A 35 5.09 -1.34 -9.51
CA LEU A 35 5.28 -2.77 -9.32
C LEU A 35 4.17 -3.59 -9.99
N ALA A 36 2.96 -3.04 -10.16
CA ALA A 36 1.87 -3.73 -10.86
C ALA A 36 2.20 -3.95 -12.34
N SER A 37 2.67 -2.91 -13.02
CA SER A 37 3.17 -2.93 -14.38
C SER A 37 4.40 -3.82 -14.54
N TYR A 38 5.28 -3.88 -13.52
CA TYR A 38 6.41 -4.80 -13.53
C TYR A 38 5.96 -6.26 -13.48
N ILE A 39 5.11 -6.63 -12.50
CA ILE A 39 4.51 -7.97 -12.36
C ILE A 39 3.72 -8.34 -13.62
N GLY A 40 2.91 -7.43 -14.16
CA GLY A 40 2.14 -7.68 -15.40
C GLY A 40 3.01 -8.06 -16.60
N ARG A 41 4.27 -7.61 -16.65
CA ARG A 41 5.23 -7.96 -17.71
C ARG A 41 5.97 -9.28 -17.45
N VAL A 42 6.38 -9.52 -16.20
CA VAL A 42 7.24 -10.67 -15.86
C VAL A 42 6.46 -11.88 -15.33
N GLY A 43 5.16 -11.73 -15.08
CA GLY A 43 4.34 -12.70 -14.39
C GLY A 43 4.57 -12.61 -12.88
N ARG A 44 5.25 -13.61 -12.30
CA ARG A 44 5.54 -13.65 -10.86
C ARG A 44 7.01 -13.38 -10.57
N LEU A 45 7.29 -12.91 -9.37
CA LEU A 45 8.65 -12.77 -8.86
C LEU A 45 9.12 -14.07 -8.22
N GLN A 46 10.41 -14.36 -8.37
CA GLN A 46 11.06 -15.41 -7.57
C GLN A 46 11.15 -14.95 -6.11
N GLU A 47 11.14 -15.89 -5.17
CA GLU A 47 11.11 -15.59 -3.73
C GLU A 47 12.25 -14.66 -3.30
N GLU A 48 13.46 -14.84 -3.82
CA GLU A 48 14.60 -13.97 -3.49
C GLU A 48 14.36 -12.51 -3.90
N GLN A 49 13.83 -12.28 -5.11
CA GLN A 49 13.48 -10.94 -5.57
C GLN A 49 12.29 -10.37 -4.78
N ALA A 50 11.28 -11.19 -4.51
CA ALA A 50 10.13 -10.80 -3.72
C ALA A 50 10.54 -10.43 -2.29
N GLN A 51 11.40 -11.20 -1.66
CA GLN A 51 11.96 -10.95 -0.33
C GLN A 51 12.71 -9.62 -0.29
N HIS A 52 13.53 -9.32 -1.30
CA HIS A 52 14.26 -8.06 -1.36
C HIS A 52 13.29 -6.86 -1.40
N ILE A 53 12.34 -6.86 -2.32
CA ILE A 53 11.32 -5.81 -2.46
C ILE A 53 10.45 -5.70 -1.20
N PHE A 54 10.00 -6.83 -0.67
CA PHE A 54 9.12 -6.87 0.49
C PHE A 54 9.83 -6.39 1.76
N THR A 55 11.12 -6.68 1.93
CA THR A 55 11.93 -6.15 3.03
C THR A 55 11.94 -4.62 3.01
N GLN A 56 12.12 -4.02 1.83
CA GLN A 56 12.09 -2.56 1.69
C GLN A 56 10.70 -1.99 2.00
N LEU A 57 9.64 -2.69 1.62
CA LEU A 57 8.25 -2.33 1.94
C LEU A 57 8.00 -2.35 3.44
N VAL A 58 8.43 -3.41 4.13
CA VAL A 58 8.37 -3.52 5.59
C VAL A 58 9.09 -2.34 6.25
N CYS A 59 10.30 -2.00 5.81
CA CYS A 59 11.02 -0.84 6.34
C CYS A 59 10.26 0.49 6.13
N ALA A 60 9.72 0.71 4.92
CA ALA A 60 8.95 1.92 4.60
C ALA A 60 7.69 2.06 5.47
N VAL A 61 6.91 0.98 5.58
CA VAL A 61 5.64 0.97 6.33
C VAL A 61 5.91 1.09 7.83
N HIS A 62 6.90 0.36 8.36
CA HIS A 62 7.31 0.49 9.74
C HIS A 62 7.72 1.93 10.08
N TYR A 63 8.52 2.58 9.23
CA TYR A 63 8.88 3.99 9.39
C TYR A 63 7.65 4.91 9.44
N CYS A 64 6.67 4.71 8.54
CA CYS A 64 5.42 5.47 8.56
C CYS A 64 4.65 5.25 9.88
N HIS A 65 4.50 3.99 10.30
CA HIS A 65 3.77 3.61 11.50
C HIS A 65 4.41 4.19 12.77
N ASP A 66 5.74 4.19 12.88
CA ASP A 66 6.49 4.80 13.99
C ASP A 66 6.31 6.32 14.04
N ASN A 67 6.11 6.96 12.89
CA ASN A 67 5.76 8.38 12.80
C ASN A 67 4.25 8.64 13.00
N GLY A 68 3.50 7.63 13.42
CA GLY A 68 2.06 7.72 13.69
C GLY A 68 1.23 7.94 12.43
N ILE A 69 1.66 7.41 11.28
CA ILE A 69 0.99 7.53 9.99
C ILE A 69 0.64 6.14 9.48
N ALA A 70 -0.63 5.91 9.13
CA ALA A 70 -1.07 4.74 8.38
C ALA A 70 -1.38 5.16 6.93
N HIS A 71 -1.01 4.33 5.96
CA HIS A 71 -1.11 4.64 4.52
C HIS A 71 -2.53 4.41 3.98
N ARG A 72 -3.15 3.27 4.32
CA ARG A 72 -4.52 2.84 3.96
C ARG A 72 -4.81 2.64 2.47
N ASP A 73 -3.78 2.55 1.63
CA ASP A 73 -3.90 2.20 0.19
C ASP A 73 -2.59 1.58 -0.32
N ILE A 74 -2.02 0.66 0.47
CA ILE A 74 -0.84 -0.11 0.05
C ILE A 74 -1.28 -1.10 -1.02
N LYS A 75 -0.76 -0.93 -2.22
CA LYS A 75 -1.03 -1.78 -3.40
C LYS A 75 0.15 -1.74 -4.36
N LEU A 76 0.17 -2.66 -5.31
CA LEU A 76 1.24 -2.75 -6.30
C LEU A 76 1.42 -1.44 -7.10
N ASP A 77 0.33 -0.75 -7.42
CA ASP A 77 0.32 0.52 -8.16
C ASP A 77 1.02 1.66 -7.39
N ASN A 78 0.95 1.63 -6.05
CA ASN A 78 1.52 2.64 -5.17
C ASN A 78 2.95 2.29 -4.71
N ILE A 79 3.54 1.23 -5.26
CA ILE A 79 4.93 0.83 -5.02
C ILE A 79 5.70 1.06 -6.31
N LEU A 80 6.42 2.17 -6.40
CA LEU A 80 7.22 2.50 -7.57
C LEU A 80 8.62 1.90 -7.49
N LEU A 81 9.32 1.82 -8.62
CA LEU A 81 10.69 1.33 -8.71
C LEU A 81 11.63 2.45 -9.17
N ASP A 82 12.71 2.69 -8.42
CA ASP A 82 13.77 3.62 -8.79
C ASP A 82 14.67 3.06 -9.92
N ASP A 83 15.69 3.82 -10.32
CA ASP A 83 16.64 3.44 -11.37
C ASP A 83 17.46 2.17 -11.02
N LYS A 84 17.64 1.90 -9.72
CA LYS A 84 18.36 0.76 -9.16
C LYS A 84 17.44 -0.44 -8.85
N GLY A 85 16.13 -0.27 -8.99
CA GLY A 85 15.14 -1.30 -8.67
C GLY A 85 14.76 -1.38 -7.20
N ASN A 86 15.08 -0.36 -6.39
CA ASN A 86 14.52 -0.23 -5.04
C ASN A 86 13.12 0.34 -5.11
N ILE A 87 12.31 0.05 -4.10
CA ILE A 87 10.96 0.58 -4.04
C ILE A 87 10.93 2.05 -3.61
N LYS A 88 9.86 2.73 -4.01
CA LYS A 88 9.39 3.99 -3.45
C LYS A 88 7.89 3.88 -3.19
N LEU A 89 7.48 3.75 -1.93
CA LEU A 89 6.08 3.82 -1.55
C LEU A 89 5.55 5.24 -1.78
N CYS A 90 4.49 5.38 -2.55
CA CYS A 90 3.92 6.66 -2.97
C CYS A 90 2.40 6.75 -2.72
N ASP A 91 1.83 7.90 -3.03
CA ASP A 91 0.40 8.22 -2.89
C ASP A 91 -0.17 8.11 -1.47
N PHE A 92 0.21 9.08 -0.65
CA PHE A 92 -0.33 9.27 0.69
C PHE A 92 -1.68 10.02 0.71
N GLY A 93 -2.44 10.02 -0.39
CA GLY A 93 -3.72 10.72 -0.51
C GLY A 93 -4.78 10.22 0.48
N LEU A 94 -4.72 8.94 0.84
CA LEU A 94 -5.60 8.30 1.82
C LEU A 94 -4.97 8.12 3.21
N ALA A 95 -3.73 8.55 3.39
CA ALA A 95 -3.02 8.35 4.66
C ALA A 95 -3.63 9.17 5.80
N THR A 96 -3.55 8.65 7.03
CA THR A 96 -4.08 9.31 8.23
C THR A 96 -3.09 9.27 9.38
N ARG A 97 -3.25 10.19 10.33
CA ARG A 97 -2.58 10.10 11.63
C ARG A 97 -3.29 9.07 12.49
N VAL A 98 -2.50 8.25 13.16
CA VAL A 98 -2.96 7.25 14.11
C VAL A 98 -2.57 7.70 15.50
N THR A 99 -3.57 7.89 16.36
CA THR A 99 -3.38 8.20 17.78
C THR A 99 -3.59 6.92 18.58
N PRO A 100 -2.67 6.52 19.48
CA PRO A 100 -2.87 5.35 20.32
C PRO A 100 -4.22 5.40 21.06
N GLY A 101 -4.98 4.30 20.97
CA GLY A 101 -6.29 4.18 21.62
C GLY A 101 -7.46 4.86 20.90
N GLN A 102 -7.23 5.50 19.74
CA GLN A 102 -8.30 6.00 18.87
C GLN A 102 -8.42 5.15 17.62
N GLY A 103 -9.60 4.58 17.40
CA GLY A 103 -9.90 3.84 16.18
C GLY A 103 -10.19 4.76 15.00
N THR A 104 -9.92 4.24 13.79
CA THR A 104 -10.21 4.93 12.53
C THR A 104 -11.60 4.56 12.03
N LYS A 105 -12.32 5.52 11.47
CA LYS A 105 -13.63 5.33 10.83
C LYS A 105 -13.53 5.50 9.31
N GLY A 106 -14.50 4.92 8.62
CA GLY A 106 -14.68 5.07 7.19
C GLY A 106 -13.93 4.02 6.38
N PHE A 107 -14.50 3.70 5.23
CA PHE A 107 -13.94 2.76 4.28
C PHE A 107 -13.16 3.53 3.21
N CYS A 108 -11.91 3.16 2.99
CA CYS A 108 -11.07 3.66 1.91
C CYS A 108 -10.05 2.60 1.51
N GLY A 109 -9.44 2.77 0.34
CA GLY A 109 -8.49 1.83 -0.23
C GLY A 109 -9.08 1.04 -1.38
N THR A 110 -8.23 0.22 -1.99
CA THR A 110 -8.55 -0.59 -3.16
C THR A 110 -9.06 -1.96 -2.73
N LEU A 111 -10.24 -2.38 -3.23
CA LEU A 111 -11.05 -3.47 -2.69
C LEU A 111 -10.27 -4.79 -2.50
N GLU A 112 -9.43 -5.14 -3.47
CA GLU A 112 -8.61 -6.36 -3.50
C GLU A 112 -7.56 -6.43 -2.39
N TYR A 113 -7.23 -5.29 -1.78
CA TYR A 113 -6.22 -5.15 -0.72
C TYR A 113 -6.84 -4.88 0.66
N CYS A 114 -8.16 -4.77 0.74
CA CYS A 114 -8.86 -4.38 1.97
C CYS A 114 -8.88 -5.51 3.00
N ALA A 115 -8.66 -5.14 4.25
CA ALA A 115 -8.73 -6.04 5.40
C ALA A 115 -10.17 -6.33 5.84
N PRO A 116 -10.46 -7.49 6.46
CA PRO A 116 -11.80 -7.88 6.88
C PRO A 116 -12.53 -6.87 7.78
N GLU A 117 -11.81 -6.24 8.69
CA GLU A 117 -12.33 -5.28 9.65
C GLU A 117 -12.94 -4.04 8.97
N LEU A 118 -12.47 -3.67 7.77
CA LEU A 118 -13.05 -2.58 6.97
C LEU A 118 -14.51 -2.85 6.59
N PHE A 119 -14.91 -4.12 6.49
CA PHE A 119 -16.27 -4.52 6.11
C PHE A 119 -17.24 -4.64 7.30
N SER A 120 -16.70 -4.56 8.52
CA SER A 120 -17.47 -4.66 9.76
C SER A 120 -18.27 -3.40 10.10
N GLY A 121 -17.89 -2.25 9.54
CA GLY A 121 -18.46 -0.93 9.85
C GLY A 121 -18.08 -0.40 11.24
N LYS A 122 -17.18 -1.07 11.95
CA LYS A 122 -16.65 -0.65 13.24
C LYS A 122 -15.41 0.22 13.07
N GLU A 123 -15.00 0.85 14.16
CA GLU A 123 -13.67 1.44 14.24
C GLU A 123 -12.59 0.34 14.16
N TYR A 124 -11.48 0.64 13.50
CA TYR A 124 -10.36 -0.29 13.29
C TYR A 124 -9.01 0.40 13.52
N ASP A 125 -7.96 -0.38 13.74
CA ASP A 125 -6.59 0.14 13.71
C ASP A 125 -6.11 0.25 12.26
N ALA A 126 -5.87 1.48 11.80
CA ALA A 126 -5.43 1.73 10.43
C ALA A 126 -4.04 1.15 10.13
N LYS A 127 -3.19 0.91 11.14
CA LYS A 127 -1.90 0.26 10.96
C LYS A 127 -2.08 -1.23 10.67
N GLU A 128 -3.01 -1.90 11.34
CA GLU A 128 -3.29 -3.33 11.10
C GLU A 128 -3.82 -3.57 9.67
N VAL A 129 -4.65 -2.65 9.17
CA VAL A 129 -5.11 -2.65 7.77
C VAL A 129 -3.94 -2.58 6.79
N ASP A 130 -2.93 -1.74 7.05
CA ASP A 130 -1.73 -1.68 6.20
C ASP A 130 -0.97 -3.02 6.19
N ILE A 131 -0.88 -3.70 7.34
CA ILE A 131 -0.22 -5.02 7.44
C ILE A 131 -0.97 -6.07 6.61
N TRP A 132 -2.31 -6.05 6.62
CA TRP A 132 -3.11 -6.91 5.75
C TRP A 132 -2.82 -6.66 4.27
N SER A 133 -2.86 -5.39 3.85
CA SER A 133 -2.59 -5.01 2.46
C SER A 133 -1.18 -5.41 2.02
N MET A 134 -0.17 -5.35 2.91
CA MET A 134 1.17 -5.88 2.64
C MET A 134 1.16 -7.39 2.38
N GLY A 135 0.36 -8.16 3.11
CA GLY A 135 0.19 -9.60 2.86
C GLY A 135 -0.39 -9.88 1.48
N VAL A 136 -1.39 -9.11 1.06
CA VAL A 136 -1.96 -9.17 -0.30
C VAL A 136 -0.91 -8.84 -1.36
N VAL A 137 -0.10 -7.80 -1.13
CA VAL A 137 1.01 -7.43 -2.03
C VAL A 137 2.04 -8.56 -2.15
N LEU A 138 2.48 -9.15 -1.04
CA LEU A 138 3.44 -10.26 -1.06
C LEU A 138 2.90 -11.46 -1.84
N TYR A 139 1.64 -11.82 -1.58
CA TYR A 139 0.98 -12.90 -2.31
C TYR A 139 0.93 -12.60 -3.81
N ALA A 140 0.55 -11.37 -4.20
CA ALA A 140 0.47 -10.98 -5.60
C ALA A 140 1.85 -10.97 -6.28
N MET A 141 2.91 -10.58 -5.55
CA MET A 141 4.28 -10.63 -6.05
C MET A 141 4.72 -12.05 -6.44
N VAL A 142 4.46 -13.05 -5.59
CA VAL A 142 4.95 -14.42 -5.80
C VAL A 142 4.00 -15.30 -6.62
N THR A 143 2.72 -14.93 -6.75
CA THR A 143 1.74 -15.73 -7.50
C THR A 143 1.24 -15.07 -8.80
N ALA A 144 1.50 -13.78 -9.00
CA ALA A 144 0.91 -12.96 -10.07
C ALA A 144 -0.64 -12.97 -10.05
N SER A 145 -1.24 -13.20 -8.88
CA SER A 145 -2.68 -13.28 -8.69
C SER A 145 -3.08 -12.72 -7.33
N PHE A 146 -4.34 -12.32 -7.17
CA PHE A 146 -4.85 -11.91 -5.86
C PHE A 146 -5.26 -13.12 -5.01
N PRO A 147 -5.03 -13.07 -3.68
CA PRO A 147 -5.42 -14.14 -2.76
C PRO A 147 -6.95 -14.26 -2.65
N PHE A 148 -7.64 -13.12 -2.77
CA PHE A 148 -9.10 -13.01 -2.71
C PHE A 148 -9.58 -12.36 -4.00
N LYS A 149 -10.62 -12.92 -4.61
CA LYS A 149 -11.17 -12.44 -5.88
C LYS A 149 -12.66 -12.22 -5.74
N ALA A 150 -13.09 -11.00 -5.93
CA ALA A 150 -14.50 -10.64 -5.89
C ALA A 150 -14.81 -9.63 -7.00
N LYS A 151 -16.04 -9.68 -7.54
CA LYS A 151 -16.48 -8.75 -8.59
C LYS A 151 -17.22 -7.55 -8.01
N THR A 152 -17.79 -7.71 -6.82
CA THR A 152 -18.53 -6.67 -6.12
C THR A 152 -18.04 -6.49 -4.69
N TYR A 153 -18.38 -5.36 -4.09
CA TYR A 153 -18.16 -5.13 -2.67
C TYR A 153 -18.84 -6.20 -1.80
N SER A 154 -20.05 -6.63 -2.18
CA SER A 154 -20.79 -7.66 -1.45
C SER A 154 -20.05 -8.99 -1.48
N ASP A 155 -19.54 -9.39 -2.65
CA ASP A 155 -18.75 -10.62 -2.80
C ASP A 155 -17.49 -10.55 -1.92
N MET A 156 -16.77 -9.43 -1.96
CA MET A 156 -15.55 -9.26 -1.16
C MET A 156 -15.87 -9.28 0.33
N LYS A 157 -16.98 -8.67 0.74
CA LYS A 157 -17.43 -8.70 2.12
C LYS A 157 -17.73 -10.12 2.58
N GLU A 158 -18.32 -10.96 1.74
CA GLU A 158 -18.56 -12.38 2.05
C GLU A 158 -17.24 -13.16 2.17
N GLU A 159 -16.30 -12.97 1.24
CA GLU A 159 -14.95 -13.56 1.29
C GLU A 159 -14.22 -13.20 2.59
N MET A 160 -14.36 -11.97 3.05
CA MET A 160 -13.71 -11.49 4.28
C MET A 160 -14.34 -12.04 5.58
N LEU A 161 -15.48 -12.74 5.53
CA LEU A 161 -16.04 -13.41 6.71
C LEU A 161 -15.23 -14.65 7.12
N ASP A 162 -14.63 -15.35 6.14
CA ASP A 162 -13.79 -16.54 6.35
C ASP A 162 -12.69 -16.56 5.26
N PRO A 163 -11.69 -15.66 5.37
CA PRO A 163 -10.73 -15.41 4.31
C PRO A 163 -9.83 -16.64 4.10
N LYS A 164 -10.01 -17.30 2.95
CA LYS A 164 -9.21 -18.44 2.52
C LYS A 164 -8.54 -18.12 1.21
N TYR A 165 -7.23 -18.37 1.15
CA TYR A 165 -6.44 -18.19 -0.06
C TYR A 165 -5.80 -19.52 -0.47
N HIS A 166 -5.46 -19.63 -1.75
CA HIS A 166 -4.82 -20.81 -2.30
C HIS A 166 -3.30 -20.73 -2.17
N LEU A 167 -2.65 -21.81 -1.73
CA LEU A 167 -1.20 -21.96 -1.80
C LEU A 167 -0.87 -22.78 -3.06
N PRO A 168 -0.18 -22.20 -4.06
CA PRO A 168 0.19 -22.88 -5.30
C PRO A 168 1.31 -23.91 -5.13
#